data_AF-A0A509LCC4-F1
#
_entry.id   AF-A0A509LCC4-F1
#
_cell.length_a   1.000
_cell.length_b   1.000
_cell.length_c   1.000
_cell.angle_alpha   90.00
_cell.angle_beta   90.00
_cell.angle_gamma   90.00
#
_symmetry.space_group_name_H-M   'P 1'
#
loop_
_entity.id
_entity.type
_entity.pdbx_description
1 polymer ?
#
loop_
_entity_poly.entity_id
_entity_poly.type
_entity_poly.pdbx_seq_one_letter_code
_entity_poly.pdbx_strand_id
1 'polypeptide(L)'
;MEESLHIMDFLCAGKFESAWDMIKKNDISIDDLDYQEAFQDLERDLHLARTKGDIRTANRLKRRLQSLTVFRTVGFIPEKMMSPVDLHEGYHGKILMVRIVGGGANGLVGLRSGDDWHREILRNTQEEIQDLGFDNSQVMPMGGAWVRFDPGDTIRVYGSSDEFGGCDKNIAADLLNSVFPNKKILIRHSQGCRVKVFAGNIRLPNDQPGR
;
A
#
# COMPACT_ATOMS: atom_id res chain seq x y z
N MET A 1 13.70 -24.33 -20.59
CA MET A 1 12.25 -24.50 -20.84
C MET A 1 11.49 -24.71 -19.54
N GLU A 2 11.85 -25.70 -18.71
CA GLU A 2 11.15 -25.98 -17.44
C GLU A 2 11.15 -24.79 -16.45
N GLU A 3 12.26 -24.06 -16.34
CA GLU A 3 12.36 -22.89 -15.48
C GLU A 3 11.49 -21.69 -15.93
N SER A 4 11.31 -21.52 -17.24
CA SER A 4 10.45 -20.46 -17.78
C SER A 4 8.98 -20.73 -17.46
N LEU A 5 8.58 -22.01 -17.49
CA LEU A 5 7.22 -22.43 -17.15
C LEU A 5 6.90 -22.12 -15.68
N HIS A 6 7.84 -22.36 -14.77
CA HIS A 6 7.67 -22.01 -13.35
C HIS A 6 7.58 -20.52 -13.09
N ILE A 7 8.32 -19.69 -13.84
CA ILE A 7 8.19 -18.23 -13.76
C ILE A 7 6.78 -17.81 -14.19
N MET A 8 6.26 -18.39 -15.26
CA MET A 8 4.89 -18.13 -15.73
C MET A 8 3.83 -18.54 -14.71
N ASP A 9 3.99 -19.70 -14.08
CA ASP A 9 3.12 -20.13 -12.99
C ASP A 9 3.10 -19.11 -11.85
N PHE A 10 4.26 -18.53 -11.49
CA PHE A 10 4.36 -17.49 -10.49
C PHE A 10 3.68 -16.19 -10.92
N LEU A 11 3.91 -15.73 -12.15
CA LEU A 11 3.27 -14.50 -12.67
C LEU A 11 1.75 -14.62 -12.69
N CYS A 12 1.21 -15.73 -13.20
CA CYS A 12 -0.23 -15.99 -13.22
C CYS A 12 -0.82 -16.14 -11.81
N ALA A 13 -0.06 -16.73 -10.87
CA ALA A 13 -0.46 -16.80 -9.46
C ALA A 13 -0.36 -15.45 -8.72
N GLY A 14 0.27 -14.44 -9.32
CA GLY A 14 0.55 -13.14 -8.70
C GLY A 14 1.68 -13.19 -7.66
N LYS A 15 2.62 -14.14 -7.77
CA LYS A 15 3.78 -14.33 -6.87
C LYS A 15 5.03 -13.67 -7.43
N PHE A 16 5.01 -12.34 -7.50
CA PHE A 16 6.04 -11.57 -8.22
C PHE A 16 7.41 -11.61 -7.55
N GLU A 17 7.45 -11.73 -6.23
CA GLU A 17 8.69 -11.89 -5.48
C GLU A 17 9.40 -13.20 -5.87
N SER A 18 8.68 -14.32 -5.80
CA SER A 18 9.21 -15.63 -6.23
C SER A 18 9.60 -15.65 -7.72
N ALA A 19 8.80 -15.02 -8.59
CA ALA A 19 9.15 -14.88 -10.00
C ALA A 19 10.47 -14.10 -10.17
N TRP A 20 10.62 -12.98 -9.45
CA TRP A 20 11.82 -12.14 -9.52
C TRP A 20 13.08 -12.85 -9.05
N ASP A 21 12.99 -13.55 -7.93
CA ASP A 21 14.12 -14.32 -7.40
C ASP A 21 14.59 -15.37 -8.41
N MET A 22 13.66 -16.02 -9.09
CA MET A 22 13.97 -17.02 -10.12
C MET A 22 14.59 -16.40 -11.38
N ILE A 23 14.02 -15.30 -11.87
CA ILE A 23 14.57 -14.50 -12.98
C ILE A 23 16.02 -14.12 -12.68
N LYS A 24 16.28 -13.59 -11.48
CA LYS A 24 17.62 -13.13 -11.07
C LYS A 24 18.61 -14.27 -10.85
N LYS A 25 18.17 -15.35 -10.22
CA LYS A 25 19.04 -16.49 -9.91
C LYS A 25 19.53 -17.20 -11.18
N ASN A 26 18.67 -17.28 -12.20
CA ASN A 26 18.93 -18.06 -13.41
C ASN A 26 19.30 -17.17 -14.62
N ASP A 27 19.40 -15.85 -14.43
CA ASP A 27 19.69 -14.87 -15.50
C ASP A 27 18.73 -15.00 -16.71
N ILE A 28 17.44 -15.19 -16.40
CA ILE A 28 16.39 -15.37 -17.42
C ILE A 28 15.83 -14.00 -17.80
N SER A 29 15.61 -13.78 -19.10
CA SER A 29 14.79 -12.66 -19.58
C SER A 29 13.40 -13.17 -19.91
N ILE A 30 12.38 -12.51 -19.37
CA ILE A 30 10.99 -12.71 -19.78
C ILE A 30 10.72 -11.79 -20.97
N ASP A 31 10.12 -12.31 -22.02
CA ASP A 31 9.76 -11.49 -23.17
C ASP A 31 8.36 -10.86 -23.01
N ASP A 32 8.02 -9.95 -23.93
CA ASP A 32 6.72 -9.28 -23.88
C ASP A 32 5.53 -10.23 -24.11
N LEU A 33 5.73 -11.35 -24.81
CA LEU A 33 4.67 -12.31 -25.11
C LEU A 33 4.28 -13.09 -23.86
N ASP A 34 5.26 -13.53 -23.08
CA ASP A 34 5.07 -14.16 -21.78
C ASP A 34 4.24 -13.26 -20.85
N TYR A 35 4.60 -11.98 -20.74
CA TYR A 35 3.81 -11.03 -19.95
C TYR A 35 2.36 -10.90 -20.45
N GLN A 36 2.16 -10.84 -21.77
CA GLN A 36 0.82 -10.76 -22.36
C GLN A 36 -0.03 -11.97 -22.03
N GLU A 37 0.55 -13.18 -22.00
CA GLU A 37 -0.16 -14.38 -21.59
C GLU A 37 -0.65 -14.29 -20.13
N ALA A 38 0.24 -13.90 -19.21
CA ALA A 38 -0.13 -13.69 -17.81
C ALA A 38 -1.21 -12.60 -17.62
N PHE A 39 -1.15 -11.51 -18.41
CA PHE A 39 -2.20 -10.49 -18.41
C PHE A 39 -3.55 -11.05 -18.86
N GLN A 40 -3.58 -11.76 -19.99
CA GLN A 40 -4.82 -12.30 -20.56
C GLN A 40 -5.48 -13.31 -19.62
N ASP A 41 -4.70 -14.15 -18.95
CA ASP A 41 -5.20 -15.10 -17.97
C ASP A 41 -5.85 -14.40 -16.77
N LEU A 42 -5.16 -13.43 -16.18
CA LEU A 42 -5.70 -12.66 -15.05
C LEU A 42 -6.92 -11.81 -15.44
N GLU A 43 -6.95 -11.25 -16.65
CA GLU A 43 -8.10 -10.48 -17.17
C GLU A 43 -9.32 -11.38 -17.39
N ARG A 44 -9.12 -12.56 -17.97
CA ARG A 44 -10.18 -13.57 -18.14
C ARG A 44 -10.78 -13.96 -16.80
N ASP A 45 -9.93 -14.26 -15.82
CA ASP A 45 -10.37 -14.65 -14.47
C ASP A 45 -11.09 -13.49 -13.77
N LEU A 46 -10.61 -12.25 -13.93
CA LEU A 46 -11.27 -11.06 -13.41
C LEU A 46 -12.67 -10.89 -14.00
N HIS A 47 -12.81 -11.08 -15.32
CA HIS A 47 -14.10 -11.00 -16.00
C HIS A 47 -15.06 -12.09 -15.49
N LEU A 48 -14.57 -13.32 -15.33
CA LEU A 48 -15.35 -14.44 -14.78
C LEU A 48 -15.79 -14.18 -13.34
N ALA A 49 -14.92 -13.64 -12.48
CA ALA A 49 -15.27 -13.28 -11.11
C ALA A 49 -16.38 -12.20 -11.06
N ARG A 50 -16.27 -11.17 -11.90
CA ARG A 50 -17.29 -10.10 -12.00
C ARG A 50 -18.64 -10.60 -12.48
N THR A 51 -18.66 -11.43 -13.53
CA THR A 51 -19.91 -11.98 -14.07
C THR A 51 -20.61 -12.91 -13.09
N LYS A 52 -19.86 -13.61 -12.23
CA LYS A 52 -20.39 -14.40 -11.11
C LYS A 52 -20.81 -13.58 -9.89
N GLY A 53 -20.54 -12.27 -9.87
CA GLY A 53 -20.79 -11.41 -8.71
C GLY A 53 -19.84 -11.63 -7.54
N ASP A 54 -18.71 -12.32 -7.74
CA ASP A 54 -17.68 -12.49 -6.71
C ASP A 54 -16.80 -11.23 -6.62
N ILE A 55 -17.32 -10.24 -5.91
CA ILE A 55 -16.69 -8.92 -5.74
C ILE A 55 -15.31 -9.05 -5.07
N ARG A 56 -15.17 -9.96 -4.09
CA ARG A 56 -13.90 -10.12 -3.37
C ARG A 56 -12.83 -10.63 -4.31
N THR A 57 -13.07 -11.74 -5.01
CA THR A 57 -12.12 -12.31 -5.96
C THR A 57 -11.82 -11.34 -7.10
N ALA A 58 -12.82 -10.63 -7.61
CA ALA A 58 -12.61 -9.60 -8.63
C ALA A 58 -11.68 -8.47 -8.15
N ASN A 59 -11.81 -8.01 -6.90
CA ASN A 59 -10.92 -6.98 -6.35
C ASN A 59 -9.48 -7.50 -6.18
N ARG A 60 -9.31 -8.77 -5.77
CA ARG A 60 -7.99 -9.41 -5.67
C ARG A 60 -7.29 -9.49 -7.02
N LEU A 61 -7.99 -10.00 -8.04
CA LEU A 61 -7.44 -10.11 -9.40
C LEU A 61 -7.14 -8.75 -10.03
N LYS A 62 -7.97 -7.73 -9.77
CA LYS A 62 -7.69 -6.36 -10.18
C LYS A 62 -6.37 -5.83 -9.60
N ARG A 63 -6.12 -6.06 -8.30
CA ARG A 63 -4.84 -5.66 -7.67
C ARG A 63 -3.65 -6.40 -8.27
N ARG A 64 -3.77 -7.70 -8.53
CA ARG A 64 -2.72 -8.50 -9.19
C ARG A 64 -2.39 -7.98 -10.58
N LEU A 65 -3.40 -7.66 -11.39
CA LEU A 65 -3.22 -7.06 -12.72
C LEU A 65 -2.50 -5.70 -12.67
N GLN A 66 -2.89 -4.84 -11.74
CA GLN A 66 -2.23 -3.56 -11.52
C GLN A 66 -0.76 -3.76 -11.12
N SER A 67 -0.50 -4.73 -10.25
CA SER A 67 0.84 -5.05 -9.77
C SER A 67 1.71 -5.70 -10.84
N LEU A 68 1.15 -6.56 -11.70
CA LEU A 68 1.83 -7.12 -12.87
C LEU A 68 2.24 -6.01 -13.85
N THR A 69 1.41 -4.98 -14.03
CA THR A 69 1.76 -3.79 -14.83
C THR A 69 2.98 -3.07 -14.26
N VAL A 70 3.02 -2.84 -12.94
CA VAL A 70 4.18 -2.23 -12.29
C VAL A 70 5.40 -3.13 -12.44
N PHE A 71 5.26 -4.42 -12.13
CA PHE A 71 6.33 -5.41 -12.19
C PHE A 71 6.97 -5.49 -13.58
N ARG A 72 6.17 -5.54 -14.65
CA ARG A 72 6.68 -5.52 -16.04
C ARG A 72 7.49 -4.25 -16.33
N THR A 73 7.05 -3.11 -15.81
CA THR A 73 7.65 -1.81 -16.16
C THR A 73 8.96 -1.55 -15.43
N VAL A 74 9.05 -1.94 -14.15
CA VAL A 74 10.18 -1.56 -13.28
C VAL A 74 10.81 -2.72 -12.52
N GLY A 75 10.33 -3.95 -12.72
CA GLY A 75 10.71 -5.12 -11.93
C GLY A 75 10.08 -5.13 -10.54
N PHE A 76 10.63 -5.98 -9.66
CA PHE A 76 10.21 -6.05 -8.26
C PHE A 76 10.85 -4.93 -7.44
N ILE A 77 10.16 -3.79 -7.36
CA ILE A 77 10.55 -2.65 -6.52
C ILE A 77 9.43 -2.41 -5.49
N PRO A 78 9.60 -2.88 -4.24
CA PRO A 78 8.56 -2.83 -3.21
C PRO A 78 7.88 -1.46 -3.04
N GLU A 79 8.68 -0.39 -3.03
CA GLU A 79 8.21 1.00 -2.85
C GLU A 79 7.36 1.52 -4.01
N LYS A 80 7.44 0.89 -5.18
CA LYS A 80 6.62 1.22 -6.35
C LYS A 80 5.37 0.35 -6.45
N MET A 81 5.38 -0.83 -5.85
CA MET A 81 4.27 -1.77 -5.89
C MET A 81 3.25 -1.53 -4.76
N MET A 82 3.72 -1.05 -3.60
CA MET A 82 2.88 -0.78 -2.43
C MET A 82 2.80 0.72 -2.14
N SER A 83 1.58 1.26 -2.04
CA SER A 83 1.41 2.62 -1.53
C SER A 83 1.72 2.68 -0.03
N PRO A 84 2.50 3.67 0.45
CA PRO A 84 2.75 3.84 1.89
C PRO A 84 1.48 4.18 2.68
N VAL A 85 0.46 4.74 2.02
CA VAL A 85 -0.82 5.10 2.66
C VAL A 85 -1.98 4.68 1.77
N ASP A 86 -2.91 3.90 2.33
CA ASP A 86 -4.19 3.58 1.72
C ASP A 86 -5.32 4.37 2.41
N LEU A 87 -5.45 5.64 2.03
CA LEU A 87 -6.44 6.58 2.51
C LEU A 87 -6.83 7.53 1.38
N HIS A 88 -8.12 7.84 1.24
CA HIS A 88 -8.61 8.87 0.34
C HIS A 88 -8.84 10.20 1.09
N GLU A 89 -8.85 11.31 0.35
CA GLU A 89 -9.18 12.61 0.92
C GLU A 89 -10.61 12.63 1.45
N GLY A 90 -10.80 13.19 2.65
CA GLY A 90 -12.10 13.22 3.33
C GLY A 90 -12.36 11.98 4.20
N TYR A 91 -11.43 11.03 4.27
CA TYR A 91 -11.60 9.83 5.09
C TYR A 91 -11.85 10.15 6.57
N HIS A 92 -12.74 9.39 7.18
CA HIS A 92 -12.96 9.42 8.62
C HIS A 92 -13.17 8.00 9.11
N GLY A 93 -12.25 7.50 9.92
CA GLY A 93 -12.33 6.13 10.41
C GLY A 93 -11.06 5.65 11.07
N LYS A 94 -10.99 4.33 11.27
CA LYS A 94 -9.84 3.67 11.88
C LYS A 94 -8.71 3.50 10.87
N ILE A 95 -7.50 3.65 11.37
CA ILE A 95 -6.28 3.31 10.64
C ILE A 95 -5.46 2.31 11.46
N LEU A 96 -4.76 1.45 10.76
CA LEU A 96 -3.76 0.56 11.32
C LEU A 96 -2.41 0.90 10.71
N MET A 97 -1.41 1.11 11.56
CA MET A 97 -0.02 1.14 11.12
C MET A 97 0.49 -0.29 11.04
N VAL A 98 1.13 -0.64 9.93
CA VAL A 98 1.67 -1.98 9.70
C VAL A 98 3.13 -1.89 9.28
N ARG A 99 3.87 -2.94 9.59
CA ARG A 99 5.22 -3.18 9.07
C ARG A 99 5.20 -4.48 8.27
N ILE A 100 5.86 -4.45 7.12
CA ILE A 100 6.12 -5.65 6.33
C ILE A 100 7.43 -6.27 6.83
N VAL A 101 7.42 -7.58 7.10
CA VAL A 101 8.58 -8.32 7.58
C VAL A 101 8.82 -9.54 6.71
N GLY A 102 10.10 -9.88 6.51
CA GLY A 102 10.49 -10.93 5.58
C GLY A 102 10.38 -10.49 4.12
N GLY A 103 11.00 -11.27 3.24
CA GLY A 103 11.00 -11.01 1.80
C GLY A 103 11.66 -9.70 1.38
N GLY A 104 11.44 -9.31 0.12
CA GLY A 104 11.99 -8.11 -0.50
C GLY A 104 11.36 -6.81 0.01
N ALA A 105 10.18 -6.86 0.65
CA ALA A 105 9.53 -5.69 1.27
C ALA A 105 9.88 -5.49 2.75
N ASN A 106 10.83 -6.26 3.29
CA ASN A 106 11.17 -6.23 4.69
C ASN A 106 11.53 -4.81 5.17
N GLY A 107 10.81 -4.32 6.18
CA GLY A 107 11.03 -3.01 6.76
C GLY A 107 10.09 -1.92 6.25
N LEU A 108 9.33 -2.15 5.18
CA LEU A 108 8.33 -1.18 4.72
C LEU A 108 7.27 -0.96 5.81
N VAL A 109 6.89 0.30 5.99
CA VAL A 109 5.84 0.72 6.93
C VAL A 109 4.74 1.40 6.15
N GLY A 110 3.50 1.08 6.48
CA GLY A 110 2.34 1.67 5.83
C GLY A 110 1.20 2.00 6.79
N LEU A 111 0.34 2.91 6.36
CA LEU A 111 -0.97 3.16 6.98
C LEU A 111 -2.06 2.52 6.13
N ARG A 112 -2.95 1.77 6.79
CA ARG A 112 -4.05 1.04 6.16
C ARG A 112 -5.38 1.37 6.80
N SER A 113 -6.42 1.35 6.00
CA SER A 113 -7.78 1.76 6.38
C SER A 113 -8.82 0.84 5.75
N GLY A 114 -10.10 1.23 5.82
CA GLY A 114 -11.16 0.58 5.05
C GLY A 114 -12.04 -0.41 5.82
N ASP A 115 -11.91 -0.48 7.15
CA ASP A 115 -12.82 -1.26 7.99
C ASP A 115 -13.02 -0.62 9.37
N ASP A 116 -14.13 -0.96 10.03
CA ASP A 116 -14.47 -0.50 11.37
C ASP A 116 -13.67 -1.21 12.45
N TRP A 117 -13.04 -2.35 12.16
CA TRP A 117 -12.25 -3.13 13.12
C TRP A 117 -10.79 -3.24 12.69
N HIS A 118 -9.86 -2.98 13.63
CA HIS A 118 -8.42 -3.00 13.31
C HIS A 118 -7.95 -4.38 12.85
N ARG A 119 -8.50 -5.48 13.41
CA ARG A 119 -8.20 -6.84 12.94
C ARG A 119 -8.61 -7.09 11.49
N GLU A 120 -9.72 -6.48 11.05
CA GLU A 120 -10.20 -6.63 9.68
C GLU A 120 -9.33 -5.81 8.73
N ILE A 121 -8.90 -4.60 9.13
CA ILE A 121 -7.86 -3.84 8.41
C ILE A 121 -6.58 -4.69 8.26
N LEU A 122 -6.12 -5.35 9.33
CA LEU A 122 -4.93 -6.21 9.27
C LEU A 122 -5.12 -7.37 8.27
N ARG A 123 -6.24 -8.09 8.35
CA ARG A 123 -6.54 -9.21 7.43
C ARG A 123 -6.60 -8.74 5.98
N ASN A 124 -7.30 -7.63 5.72
CA ASN A 124 -7.42 -7.05 4.38
C ASN A 124 -6.05 -6.60 3.85
N THR A 125 -5.18 -6.06 4.72
CA THR A 125 -3.80 -5.69 4.38
C THR A 125 -2.96 -6.92 4.06
N GLN A 126 -3.09 -8.03 4.81
CA GLN A 126 -2.40 -9.27 4.49
C GLN A 126 -2.79 -9.80 3.10
N GLU A 127 -4.08 -9.74 2.77
CA GLU A 127 -4.58 -10.11 1.44
C GLU A 127 -4.07 -9.16 0.35
N GLU A 128 -4.05 -7.85 0.61
CA GLU A 128 -3.48 -6.84 -0.29
C GLU A 128 -2.01 -7.18 -0.59
N ILE A 129 -1.17 -7.35 0.42
CA ILE A 129 0.28 -7.60 0.26
C ILE A 129 0.55 -8.89 -0.53
N GLN A 130 -0.24 -9.94 -0.30
CA GLN A 130 -0.16 -11.15 -1.12
C GLN A 130 -0.59 -10.90 -2.58
N ASP A 131 -1.64 -10.11 -2.80
CA ASP A 131 -2.12 -9.78 -4.15
C ASP A 131 -1.19 -8.79 -4.89
N LEU A 132 -0.38 -8.02 -4.15
CA LEU A 132 0.72 -7.22 -4.71
C LEU A 132 1.96 -8.07 -5.04
N GLY A 133 1.95 -9.35 -4.68
CA GLY A 133 2.97 -10.33 -5.04
C GLY A 133 4.17 -10.42 -4.10
N PHE A 134 4.02 -9.99 -2.85
CA PHE A 134 4.99 -10.20 -1.78
C PHE A 134 4.73 -11.53 -1.07
N ASP A 135 4.91 -12.66 -1.77
CA ASP A 135 4.51 -13.98 -1.26
C ASP A 135 5.42 -14.55 -0.15
N ASN A 136 6.60 -13.97 0.08
CA ASN A 136 7.48 -14.32 1.21
C ASN A 136 7.40 -13.31 2.38
N SER A 137 6.48 -12.34 2.30
CA SER A 137 6.34 -11.28 3.29
C SER A 137 5.16 -11.50 4.24
N GLN A 138 5.30 -11.03 5.48
CA GLN A 138 4.24 -11.01 6.49
C GLN A 138 3.93 -9.58 6.92
N VAL A 139 2.67 -9.35 7.33
CA VAL A 139 2.21 -8.05 7.82
C VAL A 139 2.11 -8.10 9.34
N MET A 140 2.89 -7.25 10.01
CA MET A 140 2.87 -7.08 11.47
C MET A 140 2.16 -5.77 11.85
N PRO A 141 1.15 -5.79 12.73
CA PRO A 141 0.55 -4.57 13.23
C PRO A 141 1.53 -3.82 14.15
N MET A 142 1.62 -2.50 13.98
CA MET A 142 2.39 -1.57 14.82
C MET A 142 1.49 -0.67 15.69
N GLY A 143 0.24 -1.08 15.88
CA GLY A 143 -0.78 -0.31 16.59
C GLY A 143 -1.71 0.45 15.67
N GLY A 144 -2.84 0.87 16.23
CA GLY A 144 -3.89 1.59 15.50
C GLY A 144 -4.16 2.98 16.04
N ALA A 145 -4.93 3.72 15.25
CA ALA A 145 -5.45 5.04 15.60
C ALA A 145 -6.74 5.31 14.82
N TRP A 146 -7.28 6.50 15.00
CA TRP A 146 -8.33 7.10 14.20
C TRP A 146 -7.75 8.26 13.39
N VAL A 147 -8.26 8.42 12.18
CA VAL A 147 -8.00 9.56 11.31
C VAL A 147 -9.32 10.26 11.00
N ARG A 148 -9.28 11.60 11.00
CA ARG A 148 -10.38 12.44 10.55
C ARG A 148 -9.84 13.59 9.72
N PHE A 149 -10.38 13.74 8.52
CA PHE A 149 -10.19 14.93 7.70
C PHE A 149 -11.22 15.98 8.14
N ASP A 150 -10.73 17.11 8.64
CA ASP A 150 -11.55 18.23 9.06
C ASP A 150 -11.76 19.25 7.91
N PRO A 151 -12.81 20.07 7.99
CA PRO A 151 -12.92 21.28 7.19
C PRO A 151 -11.69 22.19 7.44
N GLY A 152 -11.11 22.76 6.37
CA GLY A 152 -9.94 23.64 6.48
C GLY A 152 -8.59 22.92 6.44
N ASP A 153 -8.44 21.97 5.52
CA ASP A 153 -7.17 21.33 5.16
C ASP A 153 -6.42 20.66 6.32
N THR A 154 -7.14 20.20 7.36
CA THR A 154 -6.53 19.60 8.54
C THR A 154 -6.84 18.11 8.62
N ILE A 155 -5.84 17.29 8.91
CA ILE A 155 -5.99 15.85 9.18
C ILE A 155 -5.65 15.61 10.65
N ARG A 156 -6.58 15.06 11.43
CA ARG A 156 -6.33 14.69 12.84
C ARG A 156 -6.06 13.21 12.98
N VAL A 157 -4.99 12.85 13.69
CA VAL A 157 -4.65 11.48 14.09
C VAL A 157 -4.76 11.37 15.61
N TYR A 158 -5.64 10.50 16.10
CA TYR A 158 -5.94 10.38 17.54
C TYR A 158 -6.35 8.96 17.96
N GLY A 159 -6.48 8.73 19.26
CA GLY A 159 -6.92 7.43 19.81
C GLY A 159 -5.85 6.33 19.71
N SER A 160 -6.30 5.10 19.95
CA SER A 160 -5.51 3.87 19.91
C SER A 160 -6.39 2.70 19.43
N SER A 161 -5.75 1.59 19.07
CA SER A 161 -6.44 0.30 18.95
C SER A 161 -6.55 -0.37 20.32
N ASP A 162 -7.69 -0.96 20.61
CA ASP A 162 -7.85 -1.82 21.79
C ASP A 162 -7.13 -3.16 21.61
N GLU A 163 -6.99 -3.63 20.36
CA GLU A 163 -6.38 -4.91 20.02
C GLU A 163 -4.86 -4.82 19.87
N PHE A 164 -4.37 -3.72 19.30
CA PHE A 164 -2.95 -3.56 18.95
C PHE A 164 -2.25 -2.38 19.65
N GLY A 165 -2.94 -1.71 20.58
CA GLY A 165 -2.43 -0.49 21.20
C GLY A 165 -2.38 0.71 20.25
N GLY A 166 -1.72 1.79 20.69
CA GLY A 166 -1.56 3.01 19.90
C GLY A 166 -0.35 2.94 18.96
N CYS A 167 -0.53 3.34 17.70
CA CYS A 167 0.62 3.52 16.79
C CYS A 167 1.48 4.74 17.16
N ASP A 168 2.70 4.78 16.63
CA ASP A 168 3.51 6.00 16.63
C ASP A 168 2.89 7.04 15.69
N LYS A 169 2.26 8.05 16.28
CA LYS A 169 1.57 9.11 15.54
C LYS A 169 2.54 10.05 14.80
N ASN A 170 3.83 10.07 15.15
CA ASN A 170 4.81 10.84 14.39
C ASN A 170 5.06 10.16 13.04
N ILE A 171 5.32 8.85 13.05
CA ILE A 171 5.47 8.07 11.82
C ILE A 171 4.19 8.16 10.97
N ALA A 172 3.02 8.08 11.61
CA ALA A 172 1.75 8.23 10.90
C ALA A 172 1.62 9.61 10.24
N ALA A 173 2.02 10.67 10.94
CA ALA A 173 2.01 12.02 10.40
C ALA A 173 3.00 12.20 9.25
N ASP A 174 4.21 11.65 9.34
CA ASP A 174 5.20 11.74 8.26
C ASP A 174 4.70 11.03 7.00
N LEU A 175 4.10 9.85 7.14
CA LEU A 175 3.48 9.11 6.02
C LEU A 175 2.32 9.91 5.41
N LEU A 176 1.41 10.44 6.23
CA LEU A 176 0.31 11.29 5.75
C LEU A 176 0.82 12.55 5.04
N ASN A 177 1.90 13.16 5.53
CA ASN A 177 2.47 14.37 4.94
C ASN A 177 3.07 14.09 3.56
N SER A 178 3.62 12.90 3.33
CA SER A 178 4.14 12.51 2.00
C SER A 178 3.04 12.40 0.93
N VAL A 179 1.81 12.03 1.34
CA VAL A 179 0.68 11.84 0.41
C VAL A 179 -0.22 13.08 0.33
N PHE A 180 -0.34 13.82 1.43
CA PHE A 180 -1.15 15.03 1.55
C PHE A 180 -0.29 16.23 1.97
N PRO A 181 0.70 16.65 1.16
CA PRO A 181 1.70 17.66 1.55
C PRO A 181 1.12 19.05 1.82
N ASN A 182 -0.09 19.33 1.34
CA ASN A 182 -0.77 20.62 1.54
C ASN A 182 -1.69 20.62 2.76
N LYS A 183 -1.81 19.50 3.49
CA LYS A 183 -2.70 19.37 4.64
C LYS A 183 -1.92 19.53 5.94
N LYS A 184 -2.52 20.23 6.90
CA LYS A 184 -1.99 20.35 8.25
C LYS A 184 -2.32 19.09 9.04
N ILE A 185 -1.32 18.37 9.52
CA ILE A 185 -1.55 17.16 10.31
C ILE A 185 -1.48 17.49 11.80
N LEU A 186 -2.47 17.07 12.56
CA LEU A 186 -2.55 17.26 14.02
C LEU A 186 -2.57 15.91 14.73
N ILE A 187 -1.63 15.70 15.65
CA ILE A 187 -1.54 14.47 16.44
C ILE A 187 -2.03 14.70 17.87
N ARG A 188 -2.82 13.76 18.41
CA ARG A 188 -3.24 13.79 19.83
C ARG A 188 -2.82 12.50 20.52
N HIS A 189 -1.97 12.63 21.54
CA HIS A 189 -1.59 11.53 22.41
C HIS A 189 -2.54 11.45 23.62
N SER A 190 -2.67 10.26 24.21
CA SER A 190 -3.47 10.01 25.41
C SER A 190 -2.96 10.78 26.65
N GLN A 191 -1.68 11.20 26.67
CA GLN A 191 -1.06 11.96 27.76
C GLN A 191 -0.89 13.47 27.47
N GLY A 192 -1.62 14.03 26.49
CA GLY A 192 -1.59 15.46 26.19
C GLY A 192 -1.61 15.77 24.69
N CYS A 193 -2.11 16.96 24.36
CA CYS A 193 -2.14 17.45 22.98
C CYS A 193 -0.76 18.01 22.61
N ARG A 194 0.02 17.28 21.81
CA ARG A 194 1.22 17.84 21.17
C ARG A 194 0.88 18.18 19.73
N VAL A 195 0.73 19.47 19.46
CA VAL A 195 0.53 19.97 18.10
C VAL A 195 1.89 19.95 17.41
N LYS A 196 2.16 18.95 16.57
CA LYS A 196 3.11 19.13 15.47
C LYS A 196 2.33 19.76 14.33
N VAL A 197 2.76 20.93 13.87
CA VAL A 197 2.26 21.52 12.62
C VAL A 197 3.27 21.16 11.55
N PHE A 198 2.89 20.25 10.65
CA PHE A 198 3.58 20.10 9.39
C PHE A 198 2.98 21.15 8.47
N ALA A 199 3.69 22.27 8.30
CA ALA A 199 3.31 23.28 7.32
C ALA A 199 3.75 22.77 5.95
N GLY A 200 2.79 22.47 5.08
CA GLY A 200 3.05 22.43 3.65
C GLY A 200 3.74 23.72 3.23
N ASN A 201 4.76 23.60 2.38
CA ASN A 201 5.64 24.68 1.94
C ASN A 201 4.97 26.06 1.97
N ILE A 202 5.48 26.92 2.85
CA ILE A 202 5.22 28.36 2.79
C ILE A 202 5.72 28.82 1.42
N ARG A 203 4.81 29.14 0.50
CA ARG A 203 5.15 30.05 -0.60
C ARG A 203 5.45 31.40 0.04
N LEU A 204 6.73 31.73 0.17
CA LEU A 204 7.18 33.12 0.36
C LEU A 204 7.14 33.85 -1.00
N PRO A 205 6.96 35.18 -0.98
CA PRO A 205 6.18 35.91 -1.96
C PRO A 205 6.98 36.25 -3.21
N ASN A 206 6.38 36.03 -4.38
CA ASN A 206 6.72 36.81 -5.56
C ASN A 206 5.90 38.10 -5.50
N ASP A 207 6.53 39.21 -5.16
CA ASP A 207 6.33 40.47 -5.88
C ASP A 207 7.60 41.36 -5.80
N GLN A 208 8.23 41.38 -6.97
CA GLN A 208 9.31 42.15 -7.60
C GLN A 208 10.09 43.29 -6.89
N PRO A 209 11.36 43.51 -7.32
CA PRO A 209 12.16 44.67 -6.97
C PRO A 209 11.72 45.91 -7.77
N GLY A 210 11.39 47.00 -7.06
CA GLY A 210 11.28 48.32 -7.65
C GLY A 210 12.63 48.81 -8.16
N ARG A 211 12.65 49.22 -9.43
CA ARG A 211 13.61 50.20 -9.97
C ARG A 211 13.13 51.61 -9.62
#